data_AF-A0A7Y7QZ85-F1
#
_entry.id   AF-A0A7Y7QZ85-F1
#
_cell.length_a   1.000
_cell.length_b   1.000
_cell.length_c   1.000
_cell.angle_alpha   90.00
_cell.angle_beta   90.00
_cell.angle_gamma   90.00
#
_symmetry.space_group_name_H-M   'P 1'
#
loop_
_entity.id
_entity.type
_entity.pdbx_description
1 polymer ?
#
loop_
_entity_poly.entity_id
_entity_poly.type
_entity_poly.pdbx_seq_one_letter_code
_entity_poly.pdbx_strand_id
1 'polypeptide(L)'
;MAAILATLTPDCVVIESFGPIYCGHDWVARWVSTWLAEDGHVIDWTVRDLRSSPESETAEWTFHYTWRGEEKSFEGATIATLRDGKLSNLREYATTAALYNWRGEWNAFPMTVS
;
A
#
# COMPACT_ATOMS: atom_id res chain seq x y z
N MET A 1 -4.16 -14.99 -1.82
CA MET A 1 -5.59 -14.63 -1.80
C MET A 1 -6.24 -14.89 -0.45
N ALA A 2 -6.44 -16.16 -0.05
CA ALA A 2 -7.17 -16.48 1.19
C ALA A 2 -6.60 -15.81 2.46
N ALA A 3 -5.27 -15.76 2.59
CA ALA A 3 -4.62 -15.08 3.71
C ALA A 3 -4.90 -13.55 3.74
N ILE A 4 -4.96 -12.90 2.58
CA ILE A 4 -5.28 -11.47 2.48
C ILE A 4 -6.73 -11.25 2.89
N LEU A 5 -7.68 -11.98 2.30
CA LEU A 5 -9.10 -11.78 2.60
C LEU A 5 -9.45 -12.12 4.06
N ALA A 6 -8.69 -13.01 4.71
CA ALA A 6 -8.89 -13.37 6.11
C ALA A 6 -8.62 -12.20 7.08
N THR A 7 -7.75 -11.24 6.72
CA THR A 7 -7.44 -10.07 7.55
C THR A 7 -8.46 -8.94 7.39
N LEU A 8 -9.33 -9.01 6.38
CA LEU A 8 -10.29 -7.97 6.04
C LEU A 8 -11.69 -8.32 6.52
N THR A 9 -12.47 -7.33 6.93
CA THR A 9 -13.93 -7.50 7.01
C THR A 9 -14.51 -7.71 5.60
N PRO A 10 -15.65 -8.41 5.45
CA PRO A 10 -16.26 -8.64 4.13
C PRO A 10 -16.56 -7.35 3.34
N ASP A 11 -16.86 -6.27 4.06
CA ASP A 11 -17.18 -4.92 3.59
C ASP A 11 -15.99 -3.95 3.59
N CYS A 12 -14.76 -4.46 3.76
CA CYS A 12 -13.57 -3.62 3.92
C CYS A 12 -13.37 -2.64 2.76
N VAL A 13 -13.00 -1.39 3.06
CA VAL A 13 -12.62 -0.39 2.05
C VAL A 13 -11.10 -0.22 2.04
N VAL A 14 -10.48 -0.48 0.89
CA VAL A 14 -9.04 -0.27 0.66
C VAL A 14 -8.85 0.93 -0.26
N ILE A 15 -8.11 1.94 0.20
CA ILE A 15 -7.76 3.13 -0.58
C ILE A 15 -6.25 3.10 -0.81
N GLU A 16 -5.87 2.78 -2.04
CA GLU A 16 -4.47 2.62 -2.44
C GLU A 16 -3.81 3.99 -2.70
N SER A 17 -2.51 4.07 -2.43
CA SER A 17 -1.73 5.30 -2.59
C SER A 17 -1.68 5.84 -4.03
N PHE A 18 -1.95 5.00 -5.04
CA PHE A 18 -2.08 5.39 -6.45
C PHE A 18 -3.47 5.93 -6.84
N GLY A 19 -4.41 5.97 -5.89
CA GLY A 19 -5.75 6.56 -6.07
C GLY A 19 -6.95 5.62 -6.20
N PRO A 20 -6.86 4.34 -6.60
CA PRO A 20 -8.06 3.49 -6.70
C PRO A 20 -8.61 3.11 -5.32
N ILE A 21 -9.91 2.82 -5.30
CA ILE A 21 -10.66 2.39 -4.11
C ILE A 21 -11.27 1.02 -4.39
N TYR A 22 -11.02 0.06 -3.51
CA TYR A 22 -11.55 -1.30 -3.59
C TYR A 22 -12.50 -1.55 -2.42
N CYS A 23 -13.77 -1.85 -2.72
CA CYS A 23 -14.81 -2.03 -1.70
C CYS A 23 -15.24 -3.49 -1.59
N GLY A 24 -14.86 -4.15 -0.51
CA GLY A 24 -15.23 -5.52 -0.20
C GLY A 24 -14.31 -6.58 -0.84
N HIS A 25 -14.46 -7.81 -0.37
CA HIS A 25 -13.57 -8.93 -0.72
C HIS A 25 -13.47 -9.19 -2.23
N ASP A 26 -14.58 -9.10 -2.97
CA ASP A 26 -14.59 -9.37 -4.41
C ASP A 26 -13.69 -8.39 -5.19
N TRP A 27 -13.75 -7.11 -4.85
CA TRP A 27 -12.93 -6.09 -5.51
C TRP A 27 -11.46 -6.16 -5.11
N VAL A 28 -11.18 -6.41 -3.83
CA VAL A 28 -9.80 -6.65 -3.36
C VAL A 28 -9.21 -7.89 -4.03
N ALA A 29 -9.98 -8.98 -4.13
CA ALA A 29 -9.54 -10.20 -4.78
C ALA A 29 -9.27 -9.97 -6.27
N ARG A 30 -10.18 -9.27 -6.95
CA ARG A 30 -10.00 -8.92 -8.36
C ARG A 30 -8.76 -8.05 -8.58
N TRP A 31 -8.52 -7.07 -7.72
CA TRP A 31 -7.33 -6.21 -7.79
C TRP A 31 -6.05 -7.04 -7.67
N VAL A 32 -5.90 -7.82 -6.60
CA VAL A 32 -4.70 -8.65 -6.37
C VAL A 32 -4.49 -9.64 -7.53
N SER A 33 -5.55 -10.31 -7.98
CA SER A 33 -5.46 -11.24 -9.12
C SER A 33 -5.08 -10.54 -10.43
N THR A 34 -5.60 -9.34 -10.68
CA THR A 34 -5.28 -8.56 -11.88
C THR A 34 -3.82 -8.11 -11.85
N TRP A 35 -3.36 -7.56 -10.72
CA TRP A 35 -1.98 -7.11 -10.56
C TRP A 35 -0.97 -8.26 -10.76
N LEU A 36 -1.23 -9.42 -10.15
CA LEU A 36 -0.41 -10.62 -10.34
C LEU A 36 -0.42 -11.12 -11.79
N ALA A 37 -1.58 -11.04 -12.48
CA ALA A 37 -1.68 -11.44 -13.87
C ALA A 37 -0.95 -10.47 -14.83
N GLU A 38 -0.74 -9.23 -14.42
CA GLU A 38 0.02 -8.21 -15.14
C GLU A 38 1.51 -8.17 -14.75
N ASP A 39 2.09 -9.33 -14.40
CA ASP A 39 3.51 -9.47 -14.04
C ASP A 39 3.90 -8.64 -12.79
N GLY A 40 2.93 -8.46 -11.89
CA GLY A 40 3.15 -7.89 -10.57
C GLY A 40 3.78 -8.91 -9.62
N HIS A 41 4.94 -8.57 -9.04
CA HIS A 41 5.58 -9.40 -8.01
C HIS A 41 6.10 -8.54 -6.87
N VAL A 42 5.78 -8.92 -5.62
CA VAL A 42 6.39 -8.29 -4.45
C VAL A 42 7.76 -8.91 -4.24
N ILE A 43 8.81 -8.08 -4.25
CA ILE A 43 10.19 -8.51 -3.94
C ILE A 43 10.42 -8.42 -2.44
N ASP A 44 10.06 -7.29 -1.83
CA ASP A 44 10.15 -7.06 -0.38
C ASP A 44 9.04 -6.11 0.08
N TRP A 45 8.52 -6.35 1.29
CA TRP A 45 7.61 -5.44 1.95
C TRP A 45 7.92 -5.39 3.44
N THR A 46 8.79 -4.46 3.82
CA THR A 46 9.26 -4.31 5.19
C THR A 46 8.45 -3.26 5.94
N VAL A 47 7.83 -3.64 7.06
CA VAL A 47 7.20 -2.72 8.01
C VAL A 47 8.26 -2.20 8.98
N ARG A 48 8.41 -0.88 9.07
CA ARG A 48 9.46 -0.18 9.85
C ARG A 48 8.97 0.33 11.20
N ASP A 49 7.73 0.81 11.25
CA ASP A 49 7.02 1.14 12.49
C ASP A 49 5.60 0.56 12.39
N LEU A 50 5.10 0.04 13.51
CA LEU A 50 3.73 -0.44 13.64
C LEU A 50 3.20 -0.03 15.01
N ARG A 51 2.06 0.67 15.00
CA ARG A 51 1.32 1.01 16.21
C ARG A 51 -0.07 0.44 16.08
N SER A 52 -0.41 -0.46 16.99
CA SER A 52 -1.71 -1.09 17.04
C SER A 52 -2.47 -0.69 18.29
N SER A 53 -3.77 -0.50 18.13
CA SER A 53 -4.77 -0.41 19.18
C SER A 53 -5.90 -1.40 18.85
N PRO A 54 -6.85 -1.66 19.77
CA PRO A 54 -8.00 -2.51 19.46
C PRO A 54 -8.85 -2.01 18.27
N GLU A 55 -8.81 -0.71 17.99
CA GLU A 55 -9.69 -0.05 17.00
C GLU A 55 -8.93 0.43 15.75
N SER A 56 -7.59 0.50 15.79
CA SER A 56 -6.81 1.14 14.73
C SER A 56 -5.40 0.60 14.62
N GLU A 57 -4.85 0.63 13.40
CA GLU A 57 -3.44 0.37 13.14
C GLU A 57 -2.86 1.48 12.27
N THR A 58 -1.63 1.88 12.59
CA THR A 58 -0.82 2.74 11.73
C THR A 58 0.52 2.07 11.50
N ALA A 59 0.94 1.99 10.24
CA ALA A 59 2.21 1.38 9.87
C ALA A 59 2.97 2.28 8.92
N GLU A 60 4.29 2.32 9.06
CA GLU A 60 5.21 2.84 8.05
C GLU A 60 5.95 1.67 7.42
N TRP A 61 6.14 1.69 6.10
CA TRP A 61 6.71 0.57 5.38
C TRP A 61 7.51 1.00 4.15
N THR A 62 8.36 0.10 3.67
CA THR A 62 8.99 0.17 2.35
C THR A 62 8.42 -0.95 1.49
N PHE A 63 7.99 -0.62 0.27
CA PHE A 63 7.44 -1.59 -0.68
C PHE A 63 8.34 -1.66 -1.91
N HIS A 64 8.79 -2.86 -2.24
CA HIS A 64 9.67 -3.15 -3.35
C HIS A 64 9.03 -4.25 -4.22
N TYR A 65 8.81 -3.95 -5.49
CA TYR A 65 8.05 -4.81 -6.40
C TYR A 65 8.52 -4.70 -7.84
N THR A 66 8.17 -5.68 -8.66
CA THR A 66 8.13 -5.54 -10.12
C THR A 66 6.70 -5.39 -10.59
N TRP A 67 6.48 -4.61 -11.65
CA TRP A 67 5.22 -4.59 -12.37
C TRP A 67 5.47 -4.26 -13.84
N ARG A 68 4.93 -5.09 -14.74
CA ARG A 68 5.09 -4.95 -16.21
C ARG A 68 6.57 -4.81 -16.63
N GLY A 69 7.44 -5.64 -16.05
CA GLY A 69 8.88 -5.66 -16.34
C GLY A 69 9.71 -4.53 -15.71
N GLU A 70 9.11 -3.64 -14.91
CA GLU A 70 9.83 -2.58 -14.21
C GLU A 70 9.93 -2.87 -12.71
N GLU A 71 11.15 -2.84 -12.17
CA GLU A 71 11.41 -2.90 -10.73
C GLU A 71 11.29 -1.50 -10.10
N LYS A 72 10.50 -1.37 -9.05
CA LYS A 72 10.15 -0.11 -8.39
C LYS A 72 10.15 -0.28 -6.88
N SER A 73 10.56 0.76 -6.16
CA SER A 73 10.41 0.83 -4.72
C SER A 73 9.98 2.23 -4.27
N PHE A 74 9.21 2.27 -3.18
CA PHE A 74 8.84 3.52 -2.53
C PHE A 74 8.56 3.30 -1.04
N GLU A 75 8.50 4.40 -0.31
CA GLU A 75 8.13 4.41 1.11
C GLU A 75 6.67 4.83 1.25
N GLY A 76 5.95 4.16 2.14
CA GLY A 76 4.56 4.42 2.38
C GLY A 76 4.16 4.29 3.83
N ALA A 77 2.92 4.66 4.08
CA ALA A 77 2.27 4.50 5.36
C ALA A 77 0.81 4.08 5.17
N THR A 78 0.33 3.29 6.11
CA THR A 78 -1.08 2.87 6.17
C THR A 78 -1.72 3.45 7.43
N ILE A 79 -2.93 3.98 7.28
CA ILE A 79 -3.84 4.30 8.38
C ILE A 79 -5.05 3.40 8.24
N ALA A 80 -5.29 2.54 9.24
CA ALA A 80 -6.34 1.55 9.20
C ALA A 80 -7.23 1.58 10.45
N THR A 81 -8.49 1.17 10.26
CA THR A 81 -9.46 0.95 11.32
C THR A 81 -9.84 -0.51 11.39
N LEU A 82 -9.93 -1.04 12.61
CA LEU A 82 -10.26 -2.43 12.88
C LEU A 82 -11.71 -2.56 13.36
N ARG A 83 -12.32 -3.68 13.00
CA ARG A 83 -13.60 -4.15 13.52
C ARG A 83 -13.42 -5.63 13.85
N ASP A 84 -13.58 -5.98 15.12
CA ASP A 84 -13.38 -7.36 15.62
C ASP A 84 -12.01 -7.95 15.23
N GLY A 85 -10.95 -7.13 15.33
CA GLY A 85 -9.58 -7.54 15.01
C GLY A 85 -9.29 -7.69 13.50
N LYS A 86 -10.20 -7.28 12.63
CA LYS A 86 -10.02 -7.28 11.17
C LYS A 86 -10.04 -5.87 10.61
N LEU A 87 -9.30 -5.64 9.52
CA LEU A 87 -9.28 -4.36 8.82
C LEU A 87 -10.65 -4.10 8.18
N SER A 88 -11.30 -3.02 8.59
CA SER A 88 -12.58 -2.57 8.03
C SER A 88 -12.42 -1.40 7.06
N ASN A 89 -11.35 -0.64 7.22
CA ASN A 89 -10.91 0.35 6.25
C ASN A 89 -9.39 0.48 6.37
N LEU A 90 -8.70 0.63 5.25
CA LEU A 90 -7.29 1.00 5.22
C LEU A 90 -7.04 2.02 4.11
N ARG A 91 -6.22 3.02 4.41
CA ARG A 91 -5.79 4.03 3.45
C ARG A 91 -4.28 4.14 3.44
N GLU A 92 -3.72 4.15 2.25
CA GLU A 92 -2.29 4.26 2.04
C GLU A 92 -1.89 5.65 1.56
N TYR A 93 -0.70 6.06 1.99
CA TYR A 93 0.01 7.27 1.54
C TYR A 93 1.43 6.87 1.17
N ALA A 94 2.03 7.58 0.21
CA ALA A 94 3.37 7.25 -0.30
C ALA A 94 4.20 8.51 -0.53
N THR A 95 5.52 8.37 -0.42
CA THR A 95 6.44 9.36 -0.99
C THR A 95 6.33 9.32 -2.52
N THR A 96 6.27 10.48 -3.16
CA THR A 96 6.19 10.60 -4.63
C THR A 96 7.54 10.80 -5.29
N ALA A 97 8.61 10.89 -4.49
CA ALA A 97 9.98 10.96 -4.95
C ALA A 97 10.93 10.29 -3.94
N ALA A 98 12.12 9.95 -4.42
CA ALA A 98 13.19 9.45 -3.58
C ALA A 98 13.51 10.45 -2.46
N LEU A 99 13.53 9.96 -1.22
CA LEU A 99 13.91 10.76 -0.07
C LEU A 99 15.39 11.16 -0.17
N TYR A 100 15.68 12.39 0.20
CA TYR A 100 17.04 12.91 0.25
C TYR A 100 17.21 13.83 1.46
N ASN A 101 18.43 13.89 1.97
CA ASN A 101 18.78 14.85 3.02
C ASN A 101 18.80 16.25 2.41
N TRP A 102 17.77 17.04 2.70
CA TRP A 102 17.72 18.43 2.26
C TRP A 102 18.84 19.24 2.92
N ARG A 103 19.62 19.95 2.10
CA ARG A 103 20.79 20.74 2.54
C ARG A 103 20.74 22.18 2.04
N GLY A 104 19.53 22.71 1.81
CA GLY A 104 19.30 24.07 1.31
C GLY A 104 18.90 24.16 -0.17
N GLU A 105 18.91 23.05 -0.89
CA GLU A 105 18.54 22.99 -2.31
C GLU A 105 17.54 21.86 -2.54
N TRP A 106 16.56 22.12 -3.41
CA TRP A 106 15.60 21.11 -3.83
C TRP A 106 16.19 20.31 -4.98
N ASN A 107 16.12 18.98 -4.91
CA ASN A 107 16.37 18.16 -6.09
C ASN A 107 15.32 18.52 -7.15
N ALA A 108 15.77 18.80 -8.38
CA ALA A 108 14.86 18.97 -9.50
C ALA A 108 14.05 17.68 -9.67
N PHE A 109 12.74 17.74 -9.40
CA PHE A 109 11.83 16.64 -9.68
C PHE A 109 11.83 16.40 -11.20
N PRO A 110 11.98 15.15 -11.69
CA PRO A 110 11.43 14.85 -12.99
C PRO A 110 9.91 14.95 -12.86
N MET A 111 9.34 16.02 -13.41
CA MET A 111 7.90 16.17 -13.63
C MET A 111 7.48 15.14 -14.69
N THR A 112 7.31 13.89 -14.29
CA THR A 112 6.60 12.89 -15.09
C THR A 112 5.81 12.04 -14.13
N VAL A 113 4.58 12.47 -13.89
CA VAL A 113 3.50 11.59 -13.46
C VAL A 113 2.79 11.20 -14.76
N SER A 114 2.98 9.96 -15.19
CA SER A 114 2.16 9.30 -16.21
C SER A 114 0.86 8.79 -15.60
#